data_AF-A0A1A7C1D2-F1
#
_entry.id   AF-A0A1A7C1D2-F1
#
_cell.length_a   1.000
_cell.length_b   1.000
_cell.length_c   1.000
_cell.angle_alpha   90.00
_cell.angle_beta   90.00
_cell.angle_gamma   90.00
#
_symmetry.space_group_name_H-M   'P 1'
#
loop_
_entity.id
_entity.type
_entity.pdbx_description
1 polymer ?
#
loop_
_entity_poly.entity_id
_entity_poly.type
_entity_poly.pdbx_seq_one_letter_code
_entity_poly.pdbx_strand_id
1 'polypeptide(L)'
;MNAPTTKPAPGPEFWERADQVIALANEQCMHSPANEVATSLLYAAARFNAFLVASKTNDVSKMQQEKDDAVAFFTEQYKRMLTDNFNDYIANFDKYTQPAAAPQA
;
A
#
# COMPACT_ATOMS: atom_id res chain seq x y z
N MET A 1 -0.37 -1.39 -35.08
CA MET A 1 -0.15 -0.21 -34.20
C MET A 1 0.27 -0.76 -32.86
N ASN A 2 1.56 -0.64 -32.50
CA ASN A 2 2.08 -1.19 -31.25
C ASN A 2 1.96 -0.10 -30.17
N ALA A 3 1.03 -0.26 -29.23
CA ALA A 3 0.99 0.58 -28.04
C ALA A 3 2.20 0.23 -27.14
N PRO A 4 3.01 1.19 -26.69
CA PRO A 4 4.02 0.92 -25.68
C PRO A 4 3.32 0.54 -24.36
N THR A 5 3.55 -0.68 -23.87
CA THR A 5 2.93 -1.24 -22.67
C THR A 5 3.63 -0.86 -21.36
N THR A 6 4.38 0.24 -21.30
CA THR A 6 5.08 0.63 -20.06
C THR A 6 4.25 1.64 -19.29
N LYS A 7 3.45 1.15 -18.33
CA LYS A 7 2.89 1.95 -17.23
C LYS A 7 4.06 2.75 -16.60
N PRO A 8 3.99 4.09 -16.47
CA PRO A 8 5.07 4.85 -15.87
C PRO A 8 5.34 4.35 -14.45
N ALA A 9 6.61 4.16 -14.09
CA ALA A 9 6.98 3.92 -12.71
C ALA A 9 6.48 5.07 -11.83
N PRO A 10 6.08 4.82 -10.56
CA PRO A 10 5.69 5.89 -9.67
C PRO A 10 6.83 6.90 -9.53
N GLY A 11 6.51 8.20 -9.69
CA GLY A 11 7.47 9.28 -9.45
C GLY A 11 7.84 9.40 -7.95
N PRO A 12 8.87 10.18 -7.61
CA PRO A 12 9.38 10.29 -6.24
C PRO A 12 8.31 10.66 -5.21
N GLU A 13 7.34 11.50 -5.58
CA GLU A 13 6.25 11.91 -4.68
C GLU A 13 5.34 10.76 -4.22
N PHE A 14 5.21 9.70 -5.01
CA PHE A 14 4.43 8.52 -4.60
C PHE A 14 5.11 7.84 -3.40
N TRP A 15 6.42 7.62 -3.52
CA TRP A 15 7.21 6.97 -2.48
C TRP A 15 7.28 7.83 -1.22
N GLU A 16 7.46 9.15 -1.39
CA GLU A 16 7.45 10.09 -0.26
C GLU A 16 6.14 10.01 0.55
N ARG A 17 4.98 9.98 -0.13
CA ARG A 17 3.70 9.82 0.57
C ARG A 17 3.56 8.46 1.24
N ALA A 18 4.06 7.39 0.63
CA ALA A 18 4.05 6.06 1.25
C ALA A 18 4.93 6.03 2.51
N ASP A 19 6.13 6.62 2.44
CA ASP A 19 7.07 6.70 3.55
C ASP A 19 6.51 7.51 4.72
N GLN A 20 5.79 8.61 4.44
CA GLN A 20 5.09 9.38 5.47
C GLN A 20 4.05 8.55 6.22
N VAL A 21 3.31 7.68 5.53
CA VAL A 21 2.33 6.77 6.16
C VAL A 21 3.04 5.68 6.98
N ILE A 22 4.15 5.14 6.47
CA ILE A 22 4.97 4.15 7.19
C ILE A 22 5.59 4.77 8.45
N ALA A 23 6.08 6.00 8.38
CA ALA A 23 6.64 6.72 9.52
C ALA A 23 5.60 6.87 10.65
N LEU A 24 4.37 7.25 10.31
CA LEU A 24 3.27 7.32 11.27
C LEU A 24 2.92 5.94 11.86
N ALA A 25 2.92 4.89 11.04
CA ALA A 25 2.68 3.54 11.53
C ALA A 25 3.77 3.08 12.51
N ASN A 26 5.03 3.40 12.22
CA ASN A 26 6.16 3.09 13.09
C ASN A 26 6.06 3.82 14.44
N GLU A 27 5.59 5.07 14.44
CA GLU A 27 5.29 5.82 15.67
C GLU A 27 4.19 5.11 16.48
N GLN A 28 3.10 4.68 15.84
CA GLN A 28 2.02 3.95 16.50
C GLN A 28 2.49 2.60 17.09
N CYS A 29 3.42 1.91 16.41
CA CYS A 29 4.03 0.68 16.91
C CYS A 29 4.83 0.86 18.21
N MET A 30 5.17 2.09 18.61
CA MET A 30 5.77 2.37 19.93
C MET A 30 4.80 2.11 21.09
N HIS A 31 3.49 2.12 20.80
CA HIS A 31 2.42 2.05 21.80
C HIS A 31 1.36 0.99 21.50
N SER A 32 1.47 0.25 20.39
CA SER A 32 0.50 -0.76 19.98
C SER A 32 1.18 -1.93 19.24
N PRO A 33 0.64 -3.16 19.32
CA PRO A 33 1.16 -4.29 18.57
C PRO A 33 1.18 -4.05 17.06
N ALA A 34 2.25 -4.46 16.37
CA ALA A 34 2.42 -4.21 14.94
C ALA A 34 1.29 -4.79 14.06
N ASN A 35 0.71 -5.93 14.47
CA ASN A 35 -0.44 -6.55 13.78
C ASN A 35 -1.72 -5.71 13.91
N GLU A 36 -1.92 -5.03 15.03
CA GLU A 36 -3.05 -4.11 15.23
C GLU A 36 -2.87 -2.86 14.36
N VAL A 37 -1.67 -2.26 14.39
CA VAL A 37 -1.34 -1.11 13.54
C VAL A 37 -1.49 -1.44 12.05
N ALA A 38 -1.01 -2.62 11.62
CA ALA A 38 -1.18 -3.08 10.24
C ALA A 38 -2.67 -3.22 9.84
N THR A 39 -3.51 -3.71 10.75
CA THR A 39 -4.96 -3.81 10.51
C THR A 39 -5.61 -2.42 10.46
N SER A 40 -5.17 -1.48 11.31
CA SER A 40 -5.61 -0.08 11.26
C SER A 40 -5.21 0.60 9.95
N LEU A 41 -4.01 0.37 9.43
CA LEU A 41 -3.58 0.87 8.13
C LEU A 41 -4.46 0.34 6.98
N LEU A 42 -4.76 -0.96 6.99
CA LEU A 42 -5.64 -1.56 5.99
C LEU A 42 -7.04 -0.92 6.01
N TYR A 43 -7.58 -0.71 7.20
CA TYR A 43 -8.88 -0.03 7.36
C TYR A 43 -8.83 1.45 6.94
N ALA A 44 -7.75 2.17 7.26
CA ALA A 44 -7.56 3.56 6.85
C ALA A 44 -7.51 3.68 5.32
N ALA A 45 -6.77 2.79 4.64
CA ALA A 45 -6.73 2.74 3.19
C ALA A 45 -8.11 2.46 2.57
N ALA A 46 -8.87 1.52 3.14
CA ALA A 46 -10.23 1.22 2.70
C ALA A 46 -11.17 2.43 2.82
N ARG A 47 -11.14 3.14 3.95
CA ARG A 47 -11.96 4.35 4.17
C ARG A 47 -11.59 5.48 3.21
N PHE A 48 -10.30 5.72 3.02
CA PHE A 48 -9.83 6.75 2.10
C PHE A 48 -10.22 6.45 0.65
N ASN A 49 -10.06 5.20 0.21
CA ASN A 49 -10.42 4.80 -1.15
C ASN A 49 -11.94 4.88 -1.39
N ALA A 50 -12.76 4.48 -0.42
CA ALA A 50 -14.21 4.65 -0.49
C ALA A 50 -14.61 6.13 -0.58
N PHE A 51 -13.99 6.99 0.24
CA PHE A 51 -14.17 8.44 0.17
C PHE A 51 -13.79 9.00 -1.21
N LEU A 52 -12.66 8.57 -1.79
CA LEU A 52 -12.20 9.04 -3.09
C LEU A 52 -13.16 8.68 -4.24
N VAL A 53 -13.79 7.50 -4.17
CA VAL A 53 -14.84 7.12 -5.12
C VAL A 53 -16.07 7.98 -4.92
N ALA A 54 -16.53 8.11 -3.66
CA ALA A 54 -17.67 8.94 -3.32
C ALA A 54 -17.48 10.40 -3.74
N SER A 55 -16.28 10.97 -3.58
CA SER A 55 -15.98 12.37 -3.92
C SER A 55 -15.96 12.63 -5.43
N LYS A 56 -15.96 11.59 -6.26
CA LYS A 56 -15.98 11.68 -7.74
C LYS A 56 -17.37 11.46 -8.33
N THR A 57 -18.36 11.11 -7.52
CA THR A 57 -19.74 10.91 -7.94
C THR A 57 -20.66 11.86 -7.18
N ASN A 58 -21.62 12.46 -7.90
CA ASN A 58 -22.68 13.28 -7.31
C ASN A 58 -24.01 12.52 -7.21
N ASP A 59 -23.99 11.20 -7.48
CA ASP A 59 -25.18 10.34 -7.54
C ASP A 59 -24.91 9.00 -6.82
N VAL A 60 -25.75 8.70 -5.84
CA VAL A 60 -25.70 7.46 -5.06
C VAL A 60 -25.99 6.22 -5.91
N SER A 61 -26.85 6.33 -6.92
CA SER A 61 -27.17 5.23 -7.84
C SER A 61 -25.95 4.87 -8.69
N LYS A 62 -25.22 5.88 -9.16
CA LYS A 62 -23.95 5.70 -9.86
C LYS A 62 -22.89 5.10 -8.94
N MET A 63 -22.77 5.59 -7.70
CA MET A 63 -21.87 5.01 -6.71
C MET A 63 -22.16 3.52 -6.46
N GLN A 64 -23.44 3.16 -6.40
CA GLN A 64 -23.87 1.77 -6.18
C GLN A 64 -23.49 0.86 -7.35
N GLN A 65 -23.55 1.37 -8.59
CA GLN A 65 -23.13 0.65 -9.79
C GLN A 65 -21.61 0.49 -9.87
N GLU A 66 -20.85 1.54 -9.51
CA GLU A 66 -19.38 1.55 -9.58
C GLU A 66 -18.71 0.87 -8.37
N LYS A 67 -19.45 0.57 -7.30
CA LYS A 67 -18.92 0.03 -6.04
C LYS A 67 -18.11 -1.25 -6.25
N ASP A 68 -18.65 -2.22 -6.96
CA ASP A 68 -18.02 -3.54 -7.11
C ASP A 68 -16.76 -3.43 -7.98
N ASP A 69 -16.78 -2.61 -9.04
CA ASP A 69 -15.62 -2.32 -9.87
C ASP A 69 -14.52 -1.61 -9.08
N ALA A 70 -14.88 -0.65 -8.22
CA ALA A 70 -13.93 0.03 -7.35
C ALA A 70 -13.29 -0.93 -6.34
N VAL A 71 -14.08 -1.79 -5.71
CA VAL A 71 -13.59 -2.82 -4.78
C VAL A 71 -12.61 -3.75 -5.50
N ALA A 72 -12.96 -4.24 -6.69
CA ALA A 72 -12.10 -5.09 -7.50
C ALA A 72 -10.78 -4.38 -7.86
N PHE A 73 -10.85 -3.11 -8.29
CA PHE A 73 -9.67 -2.33 -8.63
C PHE A 73 -8.71 -2.18 -7.44
N PHE A 74 -9.20 -1.70 -6.28
CA PHE A 74 -8.33 -1.45 -5.13
C PHE A 74 -7.76 -2.72 -4.51
N THR A 75 -8.56 -3.80 -4.45
CA THR A 75 -8.09 -5.09 -3.91
C THR A 75 -7.02 -5.72 -4.81
N GLU A 76 -7.16 -5.65 -6.14
CA GLU A 76 -6.14 -6.14 -7.07
C GLU A 76 -4.86 -5.30 -7.01
N GLN A 77 -4.96 -3.97 -6.90
CA GLN A 77 -3.77 -3.13 -6.70
C GLN A 77 -3.04 -3.46 -5.39
N TYR A 78 -3.77 -3.61 -4.28
CA TYR A 78 -3.18 -3.99 -3.00
C TYR A 78 -2.51 -5.36 -3.07
N LYS A 79 -3.20 -6.35 -3.63
CA LYS A 79 -2.67 -7.71 -3.82
C LYS A 79 -1.35 -7.70 -4.60
N ARG A 80 -1.30 -6.95 -5.71
CA ARG A 80 -0.08 -6.80 -6.51
C ARG A 80 1.07 -6.20 -5.69
N MET A 81 0.85 -5.06 -5.04
CA MET A 81 1.89 -4.40 -4.24
C MET A 81 2.36 -5.27 -3.08
N LEU A 82 1.45 -5.94 -2.38
CA LEU A 82 1.77 -6.86 -1.30
C LEU A 82 2.61 -8.04 -1.79
N THR A 83 2.24 -8.62 -2.93
CA THR A 83 2.97 -9.72 -3.57
C THR A 83 4.37 -9.27 -3.99
N ASP A 84 4.51 -8.09 -4.59
CA ASP A 84 5.81 -7.54 -4.99
C ASP A 84 6.74 -7.34 -3.78
N ASN A 85 6.20 -6.82 -2.65
CA ASN A 85 6.97 -6.68 -1.41
C ASN A 85 7.39 -8.03 -0.84
N PHE A 86 6.50 -9.02 -0.78
CA PHE A 86 6.86 -10.37 -0.33
C PHE A 86 7.93 -11.00 -1.23
N ASN A 87 7.82 -10.83 -2.54
CA ASN A 87 8.83 -11.33 -3.47
C ASN A 87 10.20 -10.68 -3.22
N ASP A 88 10.25 -9.39 -2.89
CA ASP A 88 11.50 -8.73 -2.51
C ASP A 88 12.09 -9.28 -1.21
N TYR A 89 11.26 -9.48 -0.18
CA TYR A 89 11.68 -10.12 1.08
C TYR A 89 12.14 -11.57 0.86
N ILE A 90 11.47 -12.35 0.01
CA ILE A 90 11.86 -13.73 -0.30
C ILE A 90 13.22 -13.74 -1.02
N ALA A 91 13.41 -12.85 -2.01
CA ALA A 91 14.65 -12.77 -2.77
C ALA A 91 15.84 -12.27 -1.95
N ASN A 92 15.60 -11.43 -0.94
CA ASN A 92 16.62 -10.78 -0.12
C ASN A 92 16.55 -11.18 1.35
N PHE A 93 15.95 -12.34 1.67
CA PHE A 93 15.62 -12.73 3.04
C PHE A 93 16.82 -12.61 3.98
N ASP A 94 17.91 -13.30 3.66
CA ASP A 94 19.13 -13.29 4.47
C ASP A 94 19.67 -11.87 4.68
N LYS A 95 19.67 -11.04 3.63
CA LYS A 95 20.15 -9.66 3.70
C LYS A 95 19.31 -8.81 4.65
N TYR A 96 18.00 -9.01 4.68
CA TYR A 96 17.09 -8.20 5.52
C TYR A 96 16.91 -8.75 6.93
N THR A 97 17.15 -10.04 7.18
CA THR A 97 16.95 -10.67 8.49
C THR A 97 18.24 -10.93 9.27
N GLN A 98 19.42 -10.79 8.65
CA GLN A 98 20.67 -10.84 9.38
C GLN A 98 20.84 -9.55 10.21
N PRO A 99 21.14 -9.63 11.52
CA PRO A 99 21.56 -8.46 12.26
C PRO A 99 22.83 -7.91 11.61
N ALA A 100 22.88 -6.59 11.37
CA ALA A 100 24.07 -5.94 10.81
C ALA A 100 25.29 -6.45 11.58
N ALA A 101 26.25 -7.05 10.88
CA ALA A 101 27.45 -7.58 11.49
C ALA A 101 28.03 -6.50 12.42
N ALA A 102 28.13 -6.82 13.71
CA ALA A 102 28.68 -5.90 14.69
C ALA A 102 30.06 -5.44 14.18
N PRO A 103 30.40 -4.14 14.26
CA PRO A 103 31.74 -3.69 13.90
C PRO A 103 32.75 -4.53 14.68
N GLN A 104 33.66 -5.20 13.96
CA GLN A 104 34.78 -5.88 14.61
C GLN A 104 35.59 -4.83 15.37
N ALA A 105 35.75 -5.06 16.67
CA ALA A 105 36.50 -4.22 17.59
C ALA A 105 38.00 -4.18 17.23
#